data_AF-A0A924NM71-F1
#
_entry.id   AF-A0A924NM71-F1
#
_cell.length_a   1.000
_cell.length_b   1.000
_cell.length_c   1.000
_cell.angle_alpha   90.00
_cell.angle_beta   90.00
_cell.angle_gamma   90.00
#
_symmetry.space_group_name_H-M   'P 1'
#
loop_
_entity.id
_entity.type
_entity.pdbx_description
1 polymer ?
#
loop_
_entity_poly.entity_id
_entity_poly.type
_entity_poly.pdbx_seq_one_letter_code
_entity_poly.pdbx_strand_id
1 'polypeptide(L)' 'MVMAGLLGRPLLPEETVHHRNGDRLDNRPDNLELWSTAQPKGQRIPDKLAFALELVRTYDPEAAAVLGLDLDPDTGLPHE' A
#
# COMPACT_ATOMS: atom_id res chain seq x y z
N MET A 1 -15.11 -8.78 5.73
CA MET A 1 -15.09 -8.43 4.29
C MET A 1 -14.19 -9.43 3.57
N VAL A 2 -14.51 -9.86 2.34
CA VAL A 2 -13.73 -10.89 1.62
C VAL A 2 -12.26 -10.46 1.44
N MET A 3 -12.01 -9.20 1.06
CA MET A 3 -10.65 -8.69 0.85
C MET A 3 -9.73 -8.81 2.08
N ALA A 4 -10.20 -8.48 3.28
CA ALA A 4 -9.37 -8.60 4.50
C ALA A 4 -8.94 -10.06 4.78
N GLY A 5 -9.80 -11.02 4.43
CA GLY A 5 -9.45 -12.44 4.50
C GLY A 5 -8.35 -12.83 3.49
N LEU A 6 -8.40 -12.27 2.28
CA LEU A 6 -7.36 -12.48 1.25
C LEU A 6 -6.01 -11.87 1.65
N LEU A 7 -6.04 -10.70 2.29
CA LEU A 7 -4.83 -10.01 2.76
C LEU A 7 -4.24 -10.61 4.05
N GLY A 8 -5.01 -11.39 4.80
CA GLY A 8 -4.63 -11.86 6.13
C GLY A 8 -4.55 -10.75 7.19
N ARG A 9 -5.06 -9.55 6.90
CA ARG A 9 -5.08 -8.39 7.80
C ARG A 9 -6.33 -7.52 7.56
N PRO A 10 -6.74 -6.69 8.52
CA PRO A 10 -7.77 -5.67 8.24
C PRO A 10 -7.31 -4.70 7.15
N LEU A 11 -8.29 -4.05 6.51
CA LEU A 11 -8.03 -2.93 5.61
C LEU A 11 -7.46 -1.76 6.42
N LEU A 12 -6.47 -1.09 5.85
CA LEU A 12 -5.96 0.18 6.37
C LEU A 12 -7.02 1.28 6.18
N PRO A 13 -6.99 2.37 6.98
CA PRO A 13 -7.94 3.47 6.83
C PRO A 13 -7.95 4.08 5.43
N GLU A 14 -6.81 4.05 4.75
CA GLU A 14 -6.63 4.59 3.40
C GLU A 14 -6.88 3.54 2.30
N GLU A 15 -7.39 2.36 2.62
CA GLU A 15 -7.71 1.29 1.65
C GLU A 15 -9.21 1.18 1.37
N THR A 16 -9.54 0.86 0.12
CA THR A 16 -10.91 0.59 -0.33
C THR A 16 -10.95 -0.65 -1.23
N VAL A 17 -12.11 -1.29 -1.30
CA VAL A 17 -12.33 -2.44 -2.19
C VAL A 17 -13.12 -1.99 -3.41
N HIS A 18 -12.50 -2.08 -4.58
CA HIS A 18 -13.14 -1.83 -5.86
C HIS A 18 -13.67 -3.13 -6.45
N HIS A 19 -14.83 -3.06 -7.11
CA HIS A 19 -15.46 -4.19 -7.81
C HIS A 19 -15.30 -3.97 -9.31
N ARG A 20 -14.55 -4.83 -9.98
CA ARG A 20 -14.18 -4.66 -11.41
C ARG A 20 -15.40 -4.54 -12.32
N ASN A 21 -16.46 -5.30 -12.03
CA ASN A 21 -17.70 -5.31 -12.82
C ASN A 21 -18.75 -4.27 -12.36
N GLY A 22 -18.46 -3.48 -11.32
CA GLY A 22 -19.39 -2.50 -10.74
C GLY A 22 -20.54 -3.10 -9.90
N ASP A 23 -20.69 -4.41 -9.86
CA ASP A 23 -21.68 -5.09 -9.02
C ASP A 23 -21.14 -5.23 -7.59
N ARG A 24 -21.75 -4.48 -6.65
CA ARG A 24 -21.37 -4.44 -5.23
C ARG A 24 -21.72 -5.72 -4.48
N LEU A 25 -22.49 -6.63 -5.08
CA LEU A 25 -22.87 -7.91 -4.48
C LEU A 25 -21.93 -9.04 -4.91
N ASP A 26 -21.19 -8.88 -6.01
CA ASP A 26 -20.25 -9.89 -6.51
C ASP A 26 -18.90 -9.82 -5.77
N ASN A 27 -18.82 -10.58 -4.67
CA ASN A 27 -17.66 -10.62 -3.79
C ASN A 27 -16.65 -11.73 -4.15
N ARG A 28 -16.67 -12.28 -5.37
CA ARG A 28 -15.67 -13.26 -5.80
C ARG A 28 -14.27 -12.63 -5.80
N PRO A 29 -13.21 -13.30 -5.29
CA PRO A 29 -11.86 -12.74 -5.19
C PRO A 29 -11.36 -12.10 -6.49
N ASP A 30 -11.56 -12.76 -7.63
CA ASP A 30 -11.11 -12.26 -8.94
C ASP A 30 -11.82 -10.96 -9.37
N ASN A 31 -13.01 -10.66 -8.83
CA ASN A 31 -13.76 -9.43 -9.09
C ASN A 31 -13.35 -8.26 -8.17
N LEU A 32 -12.57 -8.53 -7.12
CA LEU A 32 -12.19 -7.52 -6.13
C LEU A 32 -10.79 -6.98 -6.38
N GLU A 33 -10.62 -5.68 -6.17
CA GLU A 33 -9.32 -5.01 -6.17
C GLU A 33 -9.14 -4.21 -4.88
N LEU A 34 -7.92 -4.25 -4.35
CA LEU A 34 -7.51 -3.35 -3.28
C LEU A 34 -7.04 -2.03 -3.91
N TRP A 35 -7.62 -0.92 -3.50
CA TRP A 35 -7.26 0.41 -3.96
C TRP A 35 -6.78 1.26 -2.78
N SER A 36 -5.68 2.00 -2.94
CA SER A 36 -5.28 3.04 -2.00
C SER A 36 -5.93 4.38 -2.36
N THR A 37 -6.46 5.05 -1.34
CA THR A 37 -7.08 6.38 -1.44
C THR A 37 -6.15 7.50 -0.95
N ALA A 38 -5.00 7.16 -0.37
CA ALA A 38 -4.01 8.13 0.09
C ALA A 38 -3.33 8.82 -1.12
N GLN A 39 -3.62 10.09 -1.33
CA GLN A 39 -2.99 10.92 -2.36
C GLN A 39 -2.76 12.35 -1.82
N PRO A 40 -1.67 12.58 -1.06
CA PRO A 40 -1.46 13.85 -0.39
C PRO A 40 -1.17 14.98 -1.40
N LYS A 41 -2.07 15.97 -1.44
CA LYS A 41 -1.94 17.17 -2.29
C LYS A 41 -1.28 18.33 -1.56
N GLY A 42 -0.64 19.23 -2.31
CA GLY A 42 -0.05 20.47 -1.76
C GLY A 42 1.17 20.27 -0.87
N GLN A 43 1.90 19.17 -1.02
CA GLN A 43 3.07 18.83 -0.20
C GLN A 43 4.38 19.25 -0.86
N ARG A 44 5.44 19.43 -0.05
CA ARG A 44 6.80 19.66 -0.58
C ARG A 44 7.32 18.37 -1.24
N ILE A 45 8.34 18.51 -2.08
CA ILE A 45 8.97 17.35 -2.75
C ILE A 45 9.50 16.31 -1.75
N PRO A 46 10.22 16.67 -0.66
CA PRO A 46 10.67 15.69 0.32
C PRO A 46 9.52 14.89 0.96
N ASP A 47 8.41 15.56 1.27
CA ASP A 47 7.25 14.90 1.88
C ASP A 47 6.59 13.90 0.88
N LYS A 48 6.56 14.23 -0.42
CA LYS A 48 6.08 13.32 -1.46
C LYS A 48 6.98 12.11 -1.64
N LEU A 49 8.29 12.31 -1.59
CA LEU A 49 9.27 11.22 -1.69
C LEU A 49 9.13 10.28 -0.49
N ALA A 50 9.06 10.83 0.72
CA ALA A 50 8.81 10.04 1.92
C ALA A 50 7.52 9.22 1.80
N PHE A 51 6.41 9.83 1.37
CA PHE A 51 5.16 9.12 1.14
C PHE A 51 5.28 7.99 0.09
N ALA A 52 5.99 8.24 -1.01
CA ALA A 52 6.20 7.21 -2.04
C ALA A 52 7.02 6.02 -1.52
N LEU A 53 8.04 6.28 -0.69
CA LEU A 53 8.82 5.22 -0.05
C LEU A 53 7.98 4.39 0.91
N GLU A 54 7.16 5.04 1.74
CA GLU A 54 6.23 4.35 2.65
C GLU A 54 5.19 3.51 1.90
N LEU A 55 4.69 3.98 0.75
CA LEU A 55 3.82 3.18 -0.11
C LEU A 55 4.50 1.90 -0.58
N VAL A 56 5.74 1.99 -1.06
CA VAL A 56 6.50 0.81 -1.50
C VAL A 56 6.72 -0.15 -0.33
N ARG A 57 7.17 0.35 0.83
CA ARG A 57 7.35 -0.47 2.05
C ARG A 57 6.06 -1.17 2.48
N THR A 58 4.91 -0.49 2.34
CA THR A 58 3.61 -1.01 2.75
C THR A 58 3.07 -2.10 1.81
N TYR A 59 3.19 -1.90 0.49
CA TYR A 59 2.52 -2.74 -0.50
C TYR A 59 3.44 -3.72 -1.22
N ASP A 60 4.76 -3.49 -1.20
CA ASP A 60 5.78 -4.35 -1.80
C ASP A 60 7.07 -4.32 -0.95
N PRO A 61 7.05 -4.90 0.26
CA PRO A 61 8.20 -4.90 1.17
C PRO A 61 9.40 -5.66 0.58
N GLU A 62 9.17 -6.64 -0.29
CA GLU A 62 10.26 -7.35 -0.97
C GLU A 62 10.98 -6.43 -1.97
N ALA A 63 10.24 -5.68 -2.79
CA ALA A 63 10.85 -4.68 -3.66
C ALA A 63 11.55 -3.58 -2.86
N ALA A 64 10.99 -3.16 -1.72
CA ALA A 64 11.65 -2.22 -0.83
C ALA A 64 13.02 -2.74 -0.38
N ALA A 65 13.10 -4.00 0.06
CA ALA A 65 14.34 -4.64 0.48
C ALA A 65 15.34 -4.80 -0.67
N VAL A 66 14.89 -5.27 -1.85
CA VAL A 66 15.74 -5.44 -3.03
C VAL A 66 16.35 -4.11 -3.51
N LEU A 67 15.58 -3.01 -3.39
CA LEU A 67 16.02 -1.68 -3.78
C LEU A 67 16.76 -0.92 -2.66
N GLY A 68 16.90 -1.51 -1.47
CA GLY A 68 17.51 -0.87 -0.30
C GLY A 68 16.72 0.33 0.21
N LEU A 69 15.42 0.37 -0.04
CA LEU A 69 14.52 1.44 0.39
C LEU A 69 14.01 1.24 1.82
N ASP A 70 14.29 0.12 2.45
CA ASP A 70 14.00 -0.19 3.86
C ASP A 70 15.17 0.13 4.80
N LEU A 71 16.32 0.51 4.23
CA LEU A 71 17.54 0.84 4.96
C LEU A 71 17.59 2.32 5.35
N ASP A 72 18.11 2.57 6.54
CA ASP A 72 18.49 3.88 7.01
C ASP A 72 19.68 4.41 6.18
N PRO A 73 19.60 5.65 5.67
CA PRO A 73 20.60 6.18 4.73
C PRO A 73 21.96 6.46 5.39
N ASP A 74 22.01 6.65 6.71
CA ASP A 74 23.24 6.99 7.44
C ASP A 74 23.97 5.74 7.94
N THR A 75 23.22 4.71 8.32
CA THR A 75 23.74 3.47 8.92
C THR A 75 23.74 2.29 7.95
N GLY A 76 22.92 2.32 6.90
CA GLY A 76 22.71 1.21 5.98
C GLY A 76 22.01 0.00 6.60
N LEU A 77 21.44 0.15 7.80
CA LEU A 77 20.71 -0.89 8.52
C LEU A 77 19.20 -0.71 8.30
N PRO A 78 18.38 -1.77 8.38
CA PRO A 78 16.92 -1.62 8.34
C PRO A 78 16.43 -0.65 9.42
N HIS A 79 15.38 0.12 9.13
CA HIS A 79 14.72 0.93 10.17
C HIS A 79 14.11 0.02 11.25
N GLU A 80 14.49 0.24 12.52
CA GLU A 80 13.97 -0.47 13.70
C GLU A 80 12.50 -0.16 14.02
#